data_AF-A0A9D7EK53-F1
#
_entry.id   AF-A0A9D7EK53-F1
#
_cell.length_a   1.000
_cell.length_b   1.000
_cell.length_c   1.000
_cell.angle_alpha   90.00
_cell.angle_beta   90.00
_cell.angle_gamma   90.00
#
_symmetry.space_group_name_H-M   'P 1'
#
loop_
_entity.id
_entity.type
_entity.pdbx_description
1 polymer ?
#
loop_
_entity_poly.entity_id
_entity_poly.type
_entity_poly.pdbx_seq_one_letter_code
_entity_poly.pdbx_strand_id
1 'polypeptide(L)' 'MKENLFQAAREYIDLIDKIEKTSDPLKLQTLDEKRAEAHWKFIELLKAQGIKYKDREHATRIAYRIANEEL' A
#
# COMPACT_ATOMS: atom_id res chain seq x y z
N MET A 1 14.53 10.25 -1.52
CA MET A 1 13.77 9.90 -0.29
C MET A 1 12.24 9.97 -0.48
N LYS A 2 11.67 10.98 -1.16
CA LYS A 2 10.22 11.05 -1.45
C LYS A 2 9.72 10.00 -2.47
N GLU A 3 10.55 9.64 -3.45
CA GLU A 3 10.18 8.66 -4.51
C GLU A 3 9.83 7.27 -3.97
N ASN A 4 10.48 6.83 -2.87
CA ASN A 4 10.23 5.51 -2.29
C ASN A 4 8.82 5.38 -1.70
N LEU A 5 8.26 6.45 -1.14
CA LEU A 5 6.91 6.41 -0.54
C LEU A 5 5.83 6.38 -1.63
N PHE A 6 6.00 7.16 -2.69
CA PHE A 6 5.09 7.11 -3.83
C PHE A 6 5.09 5.73 -4.49
N GLN A 7 6.28 5.17 -4.71
CA GLN A 7 6.41 3.84 -5.30
C GLN A 7 5.80 2.75 -4.39
N ALA A 8 6.05 2.80 -3.08
CA ALA A 8 5.46 1.85 -2.13
C ALA A 8 3.93 2.00 -2.02
N ALA A 9 3.41 3.23 -2.04
CA ALA A 9 1.97 3.49 -2.04
C ALA A 9 1.30 2.90 -3.30
N ARG A 10 1.93 3.11 -4.47
CA ARG A 10 1.42 2.61 -5.75
C ARG A 10 1.44 1.08 -5.81
N GLU A 11 2.53 0.46 -5.37
CA GLU A 11 2.68 -1.00 -5.29
C GLU A 11 1.62 -1.60 -4.36
N TYR A 12 1.37 -0.97 -3.21
CA TYR A 12 0.36 -1.43 -2.27
C TYR A 12 -1.06 -1.39 -2.85
N ILE A 13 -1.42 -0.32 -3.57
CA ILE A 13 -2.75 -0.20 -4.21
C ILE A 13 -2.89 -1.12 -5.40
N ASP A 14 -1.85 -1.26 -6.23
CA ASP A 14 -1.85 -2.18 -7.36
C ASP A 14 -2.10 -3.63 -6.89
N LEU A 15 -1.53 -4.02 -5.74
CA LEU A 15 -1.82 -5.31 -5.12
C LEU A 15 -3.27 -5.43 -4.66
N ILE A 16 -3.86 -4.38 -4.08
CA ILE A 16 -5.29 -4.37 -3.71
C ILE A 16 -6.17 -4.54 -4.94
N ASP A 17 -5.94 -3.76 -6.01
CA ASP A 17 -6.70 -3.85 -7.26
C ASP A 17 -6.56 -5.23 -7.92
N LYS A 18 -5.35 -5.82 -7.88
CA LYS A 18 -5.12 -7.19 -8.34
C LYS A 18 -5.87 -8.23 -7.52
N ILE A 19 -5.93 -8.07 -6.20
CA ILE A 19 -6.72 -8.95 -5.33
C ILE A 19 -8.19 -8.86 -5.69
N GLU A 20 -8.74 -7.65 -5.86
CA GLU A 20 -10.14 -7.45 -6.24
C GLU A 20 -10.49 -8.06 -7.61
N LYS A 21 -9.55 -8.04 -8.56
CA LYS A 21 -9.73 -8.61 -9.91
C LYS A 21 -9.43 -10.12 -9.98
N THR A 22 -8.80 -10.70 -8.96
CA THR A 22 -8.40 -12.11 -8.97
C THR A 22 -9.45 -12.97 -8.29
N SER A 23 -10.08 -13.88 -9.04
CA SER A 23 -11.02 -14.87 -8.48
C SER A 23 -10.35 -16.21 -8.12
N ASP A 24 -9.07 -16.38 -8.45
CA ASP A 24 -8.34 -17.61 -8.17
C ASP A 24 -7.84 -17.64 -6.71
N PRO A 25 -8.25 -18.63 -5.90
CA PRO A 25 -7.94 -18.65 -4.46
C PRO A 25 -6.45 -18.83 -4.15
N LEU A 26 -5.70 -19.54 -5.01
CA LEU A 26 -4.26 -19.74 -4.84
C LEU A 26 -3.50 -18.44 -5.11
N LYS A 27 -3.84 -17.75 -6.20
CA LYS A 27 -3.28 -16.43 -6.51
C LYS A 27 -3.69 -15.40 -5.47
N LEU A 28 -4.91 -15.45 -4.94
CA LEU A 28 -5.36 -14.56 -3.87
C LEU A 28 -4.48 -14.69 -2.62
N GLN A 29 -4.15 -15.92 -2.20
CA GLN A 29 -3.25 -16.12 -1.07
C GLN A 29 -1.88 -15.46 -1.31
N THR A 30 -1.25 -15.73 -2.46
CA THR A 30 0.04 -15.13 -2.80
C THR A 30 -0.02 -13.60 -2.91
N LEU A 31 -1.12 -13.07 -3.43
CA LEU A 31 -1.32 -11.62 -3.52
C LEU A 31 -1.54 -11.00 -2.14
N ASP A 32 -2.23 -11.66 -1.23
CA ASP A 32 -2.45 -11.17 0.14
C ASP A 32 -1.15 -11.14 0.95
N GLU A 33 -0.28 -12.14 0.79
CA GLU A 33 1.07 -12.15 1.37
C GLU A 33 1.88 -10.94 0.87
N LYS A 34 1.93 -10.73 -0.45
CA LYS A 34 2.61 -9.58 -1.05
C LYS A 34 2.01 -8.25 -0.59
N ARG A 35 0.69 -8.17 -0.48
CA ARG A 35 -0.04 -7.00 0.02
C ARG A 35 0.36 -6.70 1.47
N ALA A 36 0.53 -7.72 2.31
CA ALA A 36 0.98 -7.54 3.69
C ALA A 36 2.42 -7.00 3.72
N GLU A 37 3.33 -7.54 2.92
CA GLU A 37 4.71 -7.03 2.81
C GLU A 37 4.75 -5.58 2.33
N ALA A 38 4.02 -5.26 1.26
CA ALA A 38 3.91 -3.90 0.74
C ALA A 38 3.31 -2.93 1.77
N HIS A 39 2.33 -3.39 2.55
CA HIS A 39 1.75 -2.62 3.64
C HIS A 39 2.78 -2.29 4.72
N TRP A 40 3.56 -3.27 5.18
CA TRP A 40 4.61 -3.04 6.18
C TRP A 40 5.67 -2.06 5.67
N LYS A 41 6.14 -2.24 4.44
CA LYS A 41 7.10 -1.34 3.80
C LYS A 41 6.58 0.09 3.70
N PHE A 42 5.30 0.25 3.34
CA PHE A 42 4.65 1.56 3.28
C PHE A 42 4.55 2.21 4.67
N ILE A 43 4.20 1.45 5.70
CA ILE A 43 4.12 1.93 7.09
C ILE A 43 5.49 2.38 7.60
N GLU A 44 6.56 1.63 7.31
CA GLU A 44 7.92 2.03 7.67
C GLU A 44 8.32 3.34 6.99
N LEU A 45 7.98 3.52 5.72
CA LEU A 45 8.23 4.75 4.99
C LEU A 45 7.42 5.93 5.53
N LEU A 46 6.15 5.71 5.93
CA LEU A 46 5.34 6.74 6.61
C LEU A 46 6.00 7.17 7.91
N LYS A 47 6.45 6.22 8.74
CA LYS A 47 7.16 6.50 9.99
C LYS A 47 8.47 7.25 9.74
N ALA A 48 9.26 6.84 8.76
CA ALA A 48 10.51 7.48 8.39
C ALA A 48 10.32 8.94 7.94
N GLN A 49 9.18 9.25 7.31
CA GLN A 49 8.83 10.62 6.92
C GLN A 49 8.05 11.40 8.00
N GLY A 50 7.82 10.80 9.17
CA GLY A 50 7.06 11.44 10.26
C GLY A 50 5.57 11.62 9.96
N ILE A 51 5.03 10.91 8.96
CA ILE A 51 3.62 10.98 8.58
C ILE A 51 2.81 10.15 9.57
N LYS A 52 1.95 10.82 10.34
CA LYS A 52 1.07 10.18 11.30
C LYS A 52 -0.11 9.54 10.59
N TYR A 53 -0.34 8.26 10.87
CA TYR A 53 -1.56 7.55 10.53
C TYR A 53 -2.26 7.12 11.81
N LYS A 54 -3.60 6.95 11.75
CA LYS A 54 -4.42 6.58 12.92
C LYS A 54 -4.57 5.06 13.02
N ASP A 55 -4.97 4.47 11.91
CA ASP A 55 -5.27 3.05 11.77
C ASP A 55 -4.81 2.54 10.41
N ARG A 56 -4.89 1.22 10.22
CA ARG A 56 -4.57 0.54 8.95
C ARG A 56 -5.33 1.16 7.78
N GLU A 57 -6.62 1.40 7.96
CA GLU A 57 -7.50 2.02 6.95
C GLU A 57 -7.08 3.45 6.63
N HIS A 58 -6.62 4.20 7.64
CA HIS A 58 -6.10 5.54 7.42
C HIS A 58 -4.80 5.50 6.63
N ALA A 59 -3.90 4.55 6.92
CA ALA A 59 -2.69 4.34 6.12
C ALA A 59 -3.03 3.98 4.67
N THR A 60 -4.00 3.09 4.43
CA THR A 60 -4.47 2.77 3.07
C THR A 60 -5.03 4.01 2.36
N ARG A 61 -5.82 4.85 3.03
CA ARG A 61 -6.29 6.13 2.47
C ARG A 61 -5.15 7.10 2.14
N ILE A 62 -4.11 7.14 2.96
CA ILE A 62 -2.92 7.95 2.69
C ILE A 62 -2.19 7.40 1.46
N ALA A 63 -2.04 6.08 1.33
CA ALA A 63 -1.49 5.46 0.14
C ALA A 63 -2.28 5.86 -1.11
N TYR A 64 -3.62 5.80 -1.06
CA TYR A 64 -4.49 6.22 -2.17
C TYR A 64 -4.28 7.68 -2.57
N ARG A 65 -4.18 8.59 -1.60
CA ARG A 65 -3.90 10.01 -1.88
C ARG A 65 -2.53 10.22 -2.51
N ILE A 66 -1.50 9.55 -1.97
CA ILE A 66 -0.14 9.65 -2.48
C ILE A 66 -0.06 9.10 -3.91
N ALA A 67 -0.64 7.93 -4.17
CA ALA A 67 -0.57 7.26 -5.46
C ALA A 67 -1.36 7.96 -6.57
N ASN A 68 -2.39 8.74 -6.22
CA ASN A 68 -3.16 9.57 -7.17
C ASN A 68 -2.56 10.98 -7.36
N GLU A 69 -1.40 11.28 -6.78
CA GLU A 69 -0.74 12.60 -6.86
C GLU A 69 -1.60 13.78 -6.32
N GLU A 70 -2.60 13.52 -5.47
CA GLU A 70 -3.40 14.57 -4.80
C GLU A 70 -2.67 15.17 -3.58
N LEU A 71 -1.48 15.73 -3.80
CA LEU A 71 -0.62 16.31 -2.76
C LEU A 71 -0.46 17.83 -2.91
#